data_AF-A0A915CYS4-F1
#
_entry.id   AF-A0A915CYS4-F1
#
_cell.length_a   1.000
_cell.length_b   1.000
_cell.length_c   1.000
_cell.angle_alpha   90.00
_cell.angle_beta   90.00
_cell.angle_gamma   90.00
#
_symmetry.space_group_name_H-M   'P 1'
#
loop_
_entity.id
_entity.type
_entity.pdbx_description
1 polymer ?
#
loop_
_entity_poly.entity_id
_entity_poly.type
_entity_poly.pdbx_seq_one_letter_code
_entity_poly.pdbx_strand_id
1 'polypeptide(L)'
;MSVTKSLSVFQNAILLLFCVVLSEIKRSYLHLFDSIYQGKMVGKKAMKEAASGNHVSVSSRAGLQFPAGRLRRLLKKGDYADRVGAGASIYMAAVLEYLCAELLELAGNAA
;
A
#
# COMPACT_ATOMS: atom_id res chain seq x y z
N MET A 1 -4.52 -46.66 -6.58
CA MET A 1 -3.89 -45.53 -7.29
C MET A 1 -4.76 -44.26 -7.36
N SER A 2 -5.71 -44.02 -6.42
CA SER A 2 -6.65 -42.89 -6.55
C SER A 2 -6.52 -41.80 -5.48
N VAL A 3 -5.79 -42.03 -4.39
CA VAL A 3 -5.74 -41.07 -3.26
C VAL A 3 -4.70 -39.96 -3.47
N THR A 4 -3.65 -40.21 -4.26
CA THR A 4 -2.57 -39.23 -4.52
C THR A 4 -2.94 -38.17 -5.56
N LYS A 5 -3.87 -38.46 -6.48
CA LYS A 5 -4.35 -37.49 -7.48
C LYS A 5 -5.29 -36.45 -6.89
N SER A 6 -6.10 -36.81 -5.90
CA SER A 6 -6.93 -35.84 -5.19
C SER A 6 -6.10 -34.85 -4.36
N LEU A 7 -4.99 -35.30 -3.78
CA LEU A 7 -4.13 -34.45 -2.97
C LEU A 7 -3.36 -33.42 -3.82
N SER A 8 -2.88 -33.81 -5.01
CA SER A 8 -2.21 -32.88 -5.93
C SER A 8 -3.18 -31.89 -6.58
N VAL A 9 -4.42 -32.29 -6.86
CA VAL A 9 -5.47 -31.37 -7.35
C VAL A 9 -5.87 -30.39 -6.26
N PHE A 10 -5.94 -30.81 -4.99
CA PHE A 10 -6.23 -29.93 -3.86
C PHE A 10 -5.07 -28.95 -3.58
N GLN A 11 -3.82 -29.42 -3.65
CA GLN A 11 -2.64 -28.55 -3.55
C GLN A 11 -2.55 -27.56 -4.71
N ASN A 12 -2.87 -27.96 -5.95
CA ASN A 12 -2.89 -27.06 -7.10
C ASN A 12 -4.07 -26.07 -7.06
N ALA A 13 -5.24 -26.48 -6.54
CA ALA A 13 -6.37 -25.58 -6.31
C ALA A 13 -6.06 -24.55 -5.21
N ILE A 14 -5.38 -24.95 -4.13
CA ILE A 14 -4.88 -24.04 -3.10
C ILE A 14 -3.81 -23.11 -3.65
N LEU A 15 -2.85 -23.61 -4.44
CA LEU A 15 -1.83 -22.77 -5.07
C LEU A 15 -2.42 -21.80 -6.12
N LEU A 16 -3.45 -22.21 -6.87
CA LEU A 16 -4.15 -21.34 -7.81
C LEU A 16 -5.02 -20.31 -7.07
N LEU A 17 -5.66 -20.68 -5.97
CA LEU A 17 -6.38 -19.74 -5.11
C LEU A 17 -5.40 -18.74 -4.48
N PHE A 18 -4.23 -19.20 -4.02
CA PHE A 18 -3.16 -18.36 -3.49
C PHE A 18 -2.56 -17.46 -4.58
N CYS A 19 -2.38 -17.98 -5.80
CA CYS A 19 -1.85 -17.22 -6.94
C CYS A 19 -2.85 -16.18 -7.46
N VAL A 20 -4.15 -16.50 -7.48
CA VAL A 20 -5.22 -15.58 -7.87
C VAL A 20 -5.44 -14.53 -6.78
N VAL A 21 -5.43 -14.88 -5.50
CA VAL A 21 -5.53 -13.93 -4.38
C VAL A 21 -4.31 -13.00 -4.35
N LEU A 22 -3.09 -13.53 -4.45
CA LEU A 22 -1.88 -12.71 -4.53
C LEU A 22 -1.81 -11.85 -5.81
N SER A 23 -2.39 -12.31 -6.92
CA SER A 23 -2.43 -11.56 -8.18
C SER A 23 -3.52 -10.48 -8.21
N GLU A 24 -4.67 -10.70 -7.60
CA GLU A 24 -5.75 -9.70 -7.42
C GLU A 24 -5.33 -8.61 -6.42
N ILE A 25 -4.62 -9.00 -5.35
CA ILE A 25 -3.99 -8.05 -4.41
C ILE A 25 -2.89 -7.27 -5.12
N LYS A 26 -1.93 -7.91 -5.81
CA LYS A 26 -0.90 -7.18 -6.58
C LYS A 26 -1.51 -6.28 -7.66
N ARG A 27 -2.58 -6.68 -8.34
CA ARG A 27 -3.15 -5.92 -9.45
C ARG A 27 -3.93 -4.68 -8.99
N SER A 28 -4.55 -4.70 -7.80
CA SER A 28 -5.13 -3.51 -7.18
C SER A 28 -4.08 -2.55 -6.60
N TYR A 29 -2.99 -3.06 -6.01
CA TYR A 29 -1.99 -2.22 -5.33
C TYR A 29 -0.82 -1.76 -6.22
N LEU A 30 -0.48 -2.49 -7.29
CA LEU A 30 0.57 -2.08 -8.24
C LEU A 30 0.14 -0.86 -9.06
N HIS A 31 -1.15 -0.66 -9.31
CA HIS A 31 -1.66 0.57 -9.93
C HIS A 31 -1.54 1.80 -9.02
N LEU A 32 -1.62 1.62 -7.69
CA LEU A 32 -1.35 2.66 -6.70
C LEU A 32 0.17 2.91 -6.58
N PHE A 33 0.96 1.84 -6.61
CA PHE A 33 2.43 1.90 -6.60
C PHE A 33 2.97 2.62 -7.84
N ASP A 34 2.46 2.32 -9.05
CA ASP A 34 2.78 3.04 -10.28
C ASP A 34 2.28 4.49 -10.22
N SER A 35 1.09 4.76 -9.66
CA SER A 35 0.59 6.13 -9.51
C SER A 35 1.41 6.97 -8.51
N ILE A 36 1.97 6.33 -7.47
CA ILE A 36 2.86 6.93 -6.47
C ILE A 36 4.30 7.06 -7.01
N TYR A 37 4.85 6.06 -7.70
CA TYR A 37 6.22 6.08 -8.27
C TYR A 37 6.33 6.93 -9.54
N GLN A 38 5.29 7.01 -10.38
CA GLN A 38 5.29 7.82 -11.60
C GLN A 38 4.98 9.31 -11.37
N GLY A 39 4.86 9.77 -10.11
CA GLY A 39 4.76 11.19 -9.79
C GLY A 39 3.54 11.95 -10.37
N LYS A 40 2.59 11.25 -11.00
CA LYS A 40 1.48 11.88 -11.76
C LYS A 40 0.46 12.60 -10.88
N MET A 41 0.37 12.27 -9.59
CA MET A 41 -0.62 12.86 -8.68
C MET A 41 -0.13 14.13 -7.93
N VAL A 42 1.18 14.31 -7.75
CA VAL A 42 1.71 15.34 -6.83
C VAL A 42 1.76 16.75 -7.46
N GLY A 43 1.81 16.87 -8.79
CA GLY A 43 1.97 18.18 -9.45
C GLY A 43 0.66 18.91 -9.80
N LYS A 44 -0.36 18.22 -10.32
CA LYS A 44 -1.50 18.89 -10.98
C LYS A 44 -2.77 18.99 -10.14
N LYS A 45 -3.12 17.98 -9.33
CA LYS A 45 -4.32 18.01 -8.46
C LYS A 45 -4.08 18.74 -7.14
N ALA A 46 -2.90 18.55 -6.53
CA ALA A 46 -2.54 19.21 -5.27
C ALA A 46 -2.50 20.74 -5.37
N MET A 47 -2.06 21.29 -6.51
CA MET A 47 -2.06 22.73 -6.79
C MET A 47 -3.49 23.32 -6.87
N LYS A 48 -4.43 22.56 -7.46
CA LYS A 48 -5.82 23.00 -7.65
C LYS A 48 -6.61 23.02 -6.34
N GLU A 49 -6.35 22.08 -5.44
CA GLU A 49 -7.01 22.01 -4.11
C GLU A 49 -6.38 22.96 -3.09
N ALA A 50 -5.06 23.21 -3.15
CA ALA A 50 -4.42 24.24 -2.34
C ALA A 50 -4.96 25.65 -2.66
N ALA A 51 -5.40 25.88 -3.90
CA ALA A 51 -6.05 27.12 -4.32
C ALA A 51 -7.50 27.27 -3.80
N SER A 52 -8.13 26.21 -3.29
CA SER A 52 -9.54 26.24 -2.84
C SER A 52 -9.70 26.61 -1.35
N GLY A 53 -8.62 26.98 -0.65
CA GLY A 53 -8.63 27.34 0.77
C GLY A 53 -8.82 26.18 1.75
N ASN A 54 -9.14 24.97 1.28
CA ASN A 54 -9.31 23.80 2.12
C ASN A 54 -7.99 23.06 2.33
N HIS A 55 -7.57 22.93 3.59
CA HIS A 55 -6.36 22.18 3.94
C HIS A 55 -6.61 20.67 3.87
N VAL A 56 -6.40 20.09 2.69
CA VAL A 56 -6.42 18.64 2.48
C VAL A 56 -5.11 18.03 2.99
N SER A 57 -5.20 16.91 3.72
CA SER A 57 -4.02 16.22 4.25
C SER A 57 -3.25 15.47 3.14
N VAL A 58 -1.94 15.27 3.33
CA VAL A 58 -1.11 14.51 2.37
C VAL A 58 -1.56 13.06 2.24
N SER A 59 -2.03 12.44 3.33
CA SER A 59 -2.58 11.08 3.30
C SER A 59 -3.89 11.01 2.51
N SER A 60 -4.80 11.98 2.72
CA SER A 60 -6.05 12.07 1.96
C SER A 60 -5.80 12.25 0.45
N ARG A 61 -4.82 13.08 0.06
CA ARG A 61 -4.43 13.24 -1.34
C ARG A 61 -3.82 11.97 -1.96
N ALA A 62 -3.16 11.16 -1.14
CA ALA A 62 -2.54 9.90 -1.55
C ALA A 62 -3.49 8.69 -1.46
N GLY A 63 -4.70 8.87 -0.91
CA GLY A 63 -5.64 7.76 -0.69
C GLY A 63 -5.22 6.79 0.41
N LEU A 64 -4.42 7.22 1.37
CA LEU A 64 -3.91 6.39 2.46
C LEU A 64 -4.68 6.66 3.76
N GLN A 65 -4.98 5.59 4.51
CA GLN A 65 -5.48 5.69 5.88
C GLN A 65 -4.35 6.06 6.85
N PHE A 66 -3.13 5.61 6.59
CA PHE A 66 -1.98 5.86 7.44
C PHE A 66 -1.48 7.31 7.33
N PRO A 67 -1.03 7.94 8.43
CA PRO A 67 -0.72 9.36 8.47
C PRO A 67 0.66 9.69 7.85
N ALA A 68 0.71 9.82 6.52
CA ALA A 68 1.94 10.15 5.78
C ALA A 68 2.61 11.46 6.26
N GLY A 69 1.82 12.50 6.61
CA GLY A 69 2.37 13.76 7.12
C GLY A 69 3.12 13.59 8.45
N ARG A 70 2.65 12.70 9.33
CA ARG A 70 3.31 12.38 10.60
C ARG A 70 4.61 11.61 10.35
N LEU A 71 4.58 10.63 9.45
CA LEU A 71 5.78 9.87 9.07
C LEU A 71 6.87 10.78 8.51
N ARG A 72 6.51 11.79 7.71
CA ARG A 72 7.49 12.77 7.24
C ARG A 72 8.21 13.49 8.38
N ARG A 73 7.47 13.90 9.43
CA ARG A 73 8.06 14.54 10.61
C ARG A 73 8.98 13.58 11.36
N LEU A 74 8.58 12.32 11.50
CA LEU A 74 9.38 11.29 12.17
C LEU A 74 10.66 10.97 11.40
N LEU A 75 10.58 10.85 10.06
CA LEU A 75 11.75 10.63 9.20
C LEU A 75 12.76 11.77 9.31
N LYS A 76 12.29 13.03 9.45
CA LYS A 76 13.17 14.17 9.68
C LYS A 76 13.75 14.22 11.10
N LYS A 77 13.01 13.75 12.10
CA LYS A 77 13.47 13.73 13.50
C LYS A 77 14.47 12.60 13.75
N GLY A 78 14.39 11.52 12.99
CA GLY A 78 15.28 10.36 13.11
C GLY A 78 16.63 10.50 12.41
N ASP A 79 16.93 11.67 11.82
CA ASP A 79 18.21 11.97 11.13
C ASP A 79 18.68 10.88 10.14
N TYR A 80 17.72 10.23 9.44
CA TYR A 80 18.04 9.14 8.51
C TYR A 80 18.70 9.62 7.21
N ALA A 81 18.50 10.88 6.85
CA ALA A 81 19.10 11.53 5.69
C ALA A 81 19.02 13.06 5.81
N ASP A 82 19.97 13.77 5.19
CA ASP A 82 19.99 15.24 5.15
C ASP A 82 18.72 15.84 4.53
N ARG A 83 18.12 15.12 3.57
CA ARG A 83 16.91 15.55 2.86
C ARG A 83 15.92 14.40 2.71
N VAL A 84 14.71 14.62 3.21
CA VAL A 84 13.58 13.69 3.05
C VAL A 84 12.62 14.23 1.99
N GLY A 85 12.53 13.53 0.86
CA GLY A 85 11.60 13.83 -0.23
C GLY A 85 10.13 13.63 0.18
N ALA A 86 9.21 14.36 -0.47
CA ALA A 86 7.77 14.24 -0.17
C ALA A 86 7.21 12.83 -0.46
N GLY A 87 7.72 12.18 -1.50
CA GLY A 87 7.34 10.80 -1.85
C GLY A 87 7.77 9.76 -0.83
N ALA A 88 8.87 9.99 -0.10
CA ALA A 88 9.38 9.03 0.87
C ALA A 88 8.37 8.75 2.00
N SER A 89 7.73 9.79 2.52
CA SER A 89 6.70 9.62 3.56
C SER A 89 5.42 8.94 3.07
N ILE A 90 5.07 9.11 1.80
CA ILE A 90 3.91 8.46 1.19
C ILE A 90 4.21 6.98 0.97
N TYR A 91 5.41 6.68 0.45
CA TYR A 91 5.89 5.32 0.28
C TYR A 91 5.90 4.56 1.61
N MET A 92 6.50 5.16 2.65
CA MET A 92 6.54 4.54 3.98
C MET A 92 5.14 4.32 4.56
N ALA A 93 4.21 5.26 4.39
CA ALA A 93 2.82 5.08 4.83
C ALA A 93 2.15 3.91 4.12
N ALA A 94 2.30 3.82 2.79
CA ALA A 94 1.69 2.77 1.99
C ALA A 94 2.21 1.37 2.35
N VAL A 95 3.52 1.22 2.58
CA VAL A 95 4.11 -0.06 2.99
C VAL A 95 3.59 -0.48 4.37
N LEU A 96 3.56 0.45 5.34
CA LEU A 96 3.04 0.14 6.67
C LEU A 96 1.55 -0.20 6.65
N GLU A 97 0.75 0.51 5.84
CA GLU A 97 -0.67 0.23 5.68
C GLU A 97 -0.91 -1.14 5.08
N TYR A 98 -0.14 -1.51 4.04
CA TYR A 98 -0.19 -2.83 3.44
C TYR A 98 0.14 -3.94 4.45
N LEU A 99 1.26 -3.81 5.18
CA LEU A 99 1.67 -4.82 6.15
C LEU A 99 0.63 -4.99 7.27
N CYS A 100 0.07 -3.88 7.76
CA CYS A 100 -0.98 -3.94 8.78
C CYS A 100 -2.27 -4.56 8.25
N ALA A 101 -2.68 -4.25 7.02
CA ALA A 101 -3.86 -4.85 6.41
C ALA A 101 -3.71 -6.37 6.28
N GLU A 102 -2.56 -6.83 5.77
CA GLU A 102 -2.26 -8.26 5.63
C GLU A 102 -2.25 -8.96 7.01
N LEU A 103 -1.58 -8.38 8.00
CA LEU A 103 -1.53 -8.94 9.35
C LEU A 103 -2.91 -9.01 9.99
N LEU A 104 -3.75 -7.99 9.82
CA LEU A 104 -5.11 -7.96 10.37
C LEU A 104 -6.04 -8.94 9.66
N GLU A 105 -5.90 -9.12 8.35
CA GLU A 105 -6.66 -10.12 7.60
C GLU A 105 -6.33 -11.53 8.08
N LEU A 106 -5.04 -11.86 8.21
CA LEU A 106 -4.61 -13.16 8.72
C LEU A 106 -5.02 -13.38 10.18
N ALA A 107 -4.89 -12.35 11.02
CA ALA A 107 -5.30 -12.43 12.42
C ALA A 107 -6.82 -12.57 12.57
N GLY A 108 -7.60 -11.87 11.75
CA GLY A 108 -9.07 -11.97 11.74
C GLY A 108 -9.56 -13.33 11.26
N ASN A 109 -8.87 -13.95 10.30
CA ASN A 109 -9.17 -15.31 9.86
C ASN A 109 -8.82 -16.38 10.91
N ALA A 110 -7.91 -16.08 11.83
CA ALA A 110 -7.43 -16.99 12.87
C ALA A 110 -8.13 -16.82 14.23
N ALA A 111 -8.95 -15.77 14.40
CA ALA A 111 -9.73 -15.49 15.60
C ALA A 111 -11.11 -16.15 15.53
#